data_AF-A0AAD2TS03-F1
#
_entry.id   AF-A0AAD2TS03-F1
#
_cell.length_a   1.000
_cell.length_b   1.000
_cell.length_c   1.000
_cell.angle_alpha   90.00
_cell.angle_beta   90.00
_cell.angle_gamma   90.00
#
_symmetry.space_group_name_H-M   'P 1'
#
loop_
_entity.id
_entity.type
_entity.pdbx_description
1 polymer ?
#
loop_
_entity_poly.entity_id
_entity_poly.type
_entity_poly.pdbx_seq_one_letter_code
_entity_poly.pdbx_strand_id
1 'polypeptide(L)'
;MEMKRNLLLLIGLCMAVCVQAQKKNFSYKFYGQVRGDLFYNSRANAEIVDGLFHLYPKDVALDADGKDLNASPNGSFYLLYSRLGIDVQGPKVGSAKTSLKLEADFRGSGSNWAVLRIRHAYVNLDWGKSAVLIGQTWHPLFGEVFPQMLNLSTGAPFQPFNRSPQIRYRYTDNGWQLTGSVLWQLQYLSAGPNGKSEEYIKNSCVPEVYLGVDYKKPGWQVGAGMEILSLVPRTQNEVDGKIYKVSERVTSVSGEAHVKYQDANWLVMAKTLLASNLTQTCMLGGYGVTSIDPRTGEQEYSPYLFSTSWLNIVYGKKWKPGLFLGYLKNLGANEALVGKTYGVGLDVDQVFTTNLQLSYNLPHWKLGVEYSPSIAWYGNVDLQDGGRIHDTHSITNHRVLGVLIYTF
;
A
#
# COMPACT_ATOMS: atom_id res chain seq x y z
N MET A 1 9.76 -38.36 -37.25
CA MET A 1 10.81 -38.03 -36.25
C MET A 1 11.54 -36.72 -36.56
N GLU A 2 11.66 -36.30 -37.83
CA GLU A 2 12.41 -35.10 -38.23
C GLU A 2 11.78 -33.76 -37.80
N MET A 3 10.45 -33.64 -37.77
CA MET A 3 9.77 -32.39 -37.43
C MET A 3 9.99 -31.96 -35.97
N LYS A 4 10.14 -32.92 -35.04
CA LYS A 4 10.47 -32.65 -33.62
C LYS A 4 11.91 -32.17 -33.44
N ARG A 5 12.84 -32.69 -34.26
CA ARG A 5 14.26 -32.29 -34.23
C ARG A 5 14.45 -30.86 -34.75
N ASN A 6 13.72 -30.50 -35.81
CA ASN A 6 13.76 -29.15 -36.39
C ASN A 6 13.11 -28.10 -35.47
N LEU A 7 12.04 -28.45 -34.75
CA LEU A 7 11.43 -27.57 -33.75
C LEU A 7 12.33 -27.36 -32.53
N LEU A 8 13.00 -28.41 -32.04
CA LEU A 8 13.98 -28.31 -30.95
C LEU A 8 15.22 -27.50 -31.37
N LEU A 9 15.66 -27.64 -32.62
CA LEU A 9 16.72 -26.81 -33.20
C LEU A 9 16.28 -25.36 -33.37
N LEU A 10 15.03 -25.08 -33.75
CA LEU A 10 14.49 -23.73 -33.88
C LEU A 10 14.33 -23.05 -32.51
N ILE A 11 13.85 -23.79 -31.50
CA ILE A 11 13.79 -23.32 -30.10
C ILE A 11 15.20 -23.10 -29.56
N GLY A 12 16.13 -23.99 -29.87
CA GLY A 12 17.56 -23.83 -29.55
C GLY A 12 18.19 -22.62 -30.23
N LEU A 13 17.83 -22.32 -31.49
CA LEU A 13 18.29 -21.17 -32.24
C LEU A 13 17.67 -19.86 -31.71
N CYS A 14 16.37 -19.85 -31.40
CA CYS A 14 15.71 -18.70 -30.78
C CYS A 14 16.26 -18.40 -29.39
N MET A 15 16.59 -19.43 -28.59
CA MET A 15 17.26 -19.24 -27.30
C MET A 15 18.73 -18.82 -27.46
N ALA A 16 19.45 -19.30 -28.48
CA ALA A 16 20.82 -18.87 -28.76
C ALA A 16 20.90 -17.40 -29.22
N VAL A 17 19.94 -16.92 -30.01
CA VAL A 17 19.85 -15.51 -30.45
C VAL A 17 19.48 -14.57 -29.29
N CYS A 18 18.78 -15.04 -28.26
CA CYS A 18 18.52 -14.25 -27.05
C CYS A 18 19.73 -14.16 -26.09
N VAL A 19 20.72 -15.04 -26.21
CA VAL A 19 21.87 -15.11 -25.27
C VAL A 19 23.14 -14.43 -25.82
N GLN A 20 23.21 -14.13 -27.12
CA GLN A 20 24.40 -13.52 -27.74
C GLN A 20 24.15 -12.09 -28.25
N ALA A 21 24.19 -11.13 -27.32
CA ALA A 21 24.83 -9.81 -27.45
C ALA A 21 24.30 -8.89 -26.35
N GLN A 22 24.95 -8.90 -25.18
CA GLN A 22 24.80 -7.79 -24.25
C GLN A 22 25.17 -6.51 -25.00
N LYS A 23 24.18 -5.66 -25.30
CA LYS A 23 24.45 -4.36 -25.94
C LYS A 23 25.55 -3.66 -25.14
N LYS A 24 26.57 -3.18 -25.84
CA LYS A 24 27.68 -2.46 -25.22
C LYS A 24 27.12 -1.36 -24.30
N ASN A 25 27.66 -1.27 -23.08
CA ASN A 25 27.25 -0.34 -22.02
C ASN A 25 25.90 -0.61 -21.33
N PHE A 26 25.33 -1.80 -21.49
CA PHE A 26 24.20 -2.26 -20.67
C PHE A 26 24.65 -3.31 -19.67
N SER A 27 24.01 -3.39 -18.50
CA SER A 27 24.12 -4.51 -17.56
C SER A 27 22.72 -4.94 -17.11
N TYR A 28 22.49 -6.24 -17.00
CA TYR A 28 21.18 -6.83 -16.69
C TYR A 28 21.29 -7.69 -15.44
N LYS A 29 20.37 -7.53 -14.50
CA LYS A 29 20.23 -8.37 -13.32
C LYS A 29 18.79 -8.87 -13.22
N PHE A 30 18.58 -10.13 -13.60
CA PHE A 30 17.32 -10.82 -13.35
C PHE A 30 17.23 -11.22 -11.88
N TYR A 31 16.04 -11.10 -11.31
CA TYR A 31 15.78 -11.51 -9.94
C TYR A 31 14.31 -11.89 -9.77
N GLY A 32 13.99 -12.58 -8.68
CA GLY A 32 12.61 -12.91 -8.38
C GLY A 32 12.43 -13.68 -7.08
N GLN A 33 11.19 -14.13 -6.88
CA GLN A 33 10.88 -15.06 -5.82
C GLN A 33 9.69 -15.95 -6.17
N VAL A 34 9.74 -17.19 -5.71
CA VAL A 34 8.54 -18.02 -5.49
C VAL A 34 8.15 -17.88 -4.03
N ARG A 35 6.89 -17.56 -3.76
CA ARG A 35 6.35 -17.34 -2.41
C ARG A 35 5.04 -18.10 -2.26
N GLY A 36 4.93 -18.91 -1.21
CA GLY A 36 3.69 -19.53 -0.77
C GLY A 36 3.28 -18.99 0.60
N ASP A 37 2.01 -18.58 0.71
CA ASP A 37 1.41 -17.98 1.91
C ASP A 37 0.23 -18.85 2.36
N LEU A 38 0.35 -19.52 3.51
CA LEU A 38 -0.73 -20.27 4.15
C LEU A 38 -1.22 -19.45 5.35
N PHE A 39 -2.52 -19.20 5.45
CA PHE A 39 -3.07 -18.53 6.63
C PHE A 39 -4.35 -19.18 7.15
N TYR A 40 -4.63 -18.88 8.41
CA TYR A 40 -5.87 -19.16 9.11
C TYR A 40 -6.28 -17.91 9.90
N ASN A 41 -7.57 -17.60 9.92
CA ASN A 41 -8.21 -16.58 10.73
C ASN A 41 -9.33 -17.22 11.55
N SER A 42 -9.50 -16.79 12.81
CA SER A 42 -10.58 -17.28 13.67
C SER A 42 -11.96 -16.71 13.33
N ARG A 43 -12.03 -15.59 12.58
CA ARG A 43 -13.27 -14.96 12.11
C ARG A 43 -13.10 -14.29 10.74
N ALA A 44 -14.18 -13.82 10.14
CA ALA A 44 -14.13 -13.04 8.90
C ALA A 44 -13.49 -11.66 9.11
N ASN A 45 -12.75 -11.17 8.11
CA ASN A 45 -11.98 -9.94 8.18
C ASN A 45 -12.28 -8.99 7.02
N ALA A 46 -12.05 -7.70 7.25
CA ALA A 46 -11.82 -6.75 6.18
C ALA A 46 -10.42 -7.05 5.60
N GLU A 47 -10.37 -7.29 4.30
CA GLU A 47 -9.18 -7.82 3.65
C GLU A 47 -9.13 -7.43 2.17
N ILE A 48 -7.94 -7.57 1.59
CA ILE A 48 -7.69 -7.41 0.16
C ILE A 48 -7.03 -8.71 -0.34
N VAL A 49 -7.26 -9.08 -1.59
CA VAL A 49 -6.67 -10.28 -2.21
C VAL A 49 -7.02 -11.55 -1.43
N ASP A 50 -8.33 -11.73 -1.20
CA ASP A 50 -8.90 -12.98 -0.66
C ASP A 50 -8.22 -13.44 0.65
N GLY A 51 -8.03 -12.49 1.57
CA GLY A 51 -7.48 -12.74 2.90
C GLY A 51 -5.94 -12.77 3.01
N LEU A 52 -5.19 -12.66 1.92
CA LEU A 52 -3.73 -12.52 2.00
C LEU A 52 -3.29 -11.17 2.58
N PHE A 53 -4.04 -10.12 2.25
CA PHE A 53 -3.79 -8.79 2.77
C PHE A 53 -4.81 -8.51 3.87
N HIS A 54 -4.47 -8.93 5.09
CA HIS A 54 -5.30 -8.74 6.27
C HIS A 54 -5.30 -7.26 6.70
N LEU A 55 -6.47 -6.71 7.04
CA LEU A 55 -6.58 -5.37 7.60
C LEU A 55 -7.02 -5.39 9.07
N TYR A 56 -8.25 -5.85 9.34
CA TYR A 56 -8.87 -5.89 10.68
C TYR A 56 -10.09 -6.83 10.69
N PRO A 57 -10.54 -7.34 11.86
CA PRO A 57 -11.75 -8.16 11.96
C PRO A 57 -13.01 -7.39 11.54
N LYS A 58 -13.96 -8.05 10.87
CA LYS A 58 -15.30 -7.48 10.63
C LYS A 58 -16.13 -7.51 11.91
N ASP A 59 -17.03 -6.55 12.05
CA ASP A 59 -18.00 -6.50 13.16
C ASP A 59 -18.95 -7.70 13.17
N VAL A 60 -19.76 -7.83 14.21
CA VAL A 60 -20.87 -8.77 14.30
C VAL A 60 -21.86 -8.51 13.16
N ALA A 61 -22.23 -9.55 12.44
CA ALA A 61 -23.30 -9.51 11.44
C ALA A 61 -24.33 -10.59 11.77
N LEU A 62 -25.37 -10.23 12.52
CA LEU A 62 -26.38 -11.19 12.96
C LEU A 62 -27.28 -11.62 11.80
N ASP A 63 -27.52 -12.93 11.69
CA ASP A 63 -28.60 -13.47 10.86
C ASP A 63 -29.97 -13.33 11.55
N ALA A 64 -31.02 -13.84 10.89
CA ALA A 64 -32.38 -13.80 11.42
C ALA A 64 -32.59 -14.59 12.73
N ASP A 65 -31.68 -15.51 13.06
CA ASP A 65 -31.69 -16.29 14.31
C ASP A 65 -30.80 -15.65 15.41
N GLY A 66 -30.15 -14.51 15.12
CA GLY A 66 -29.20 -13.86 16.03
C GLY A 66 -27.82 -14.52 16.07
N LYS A 67 -27.43 -15.29 15.06
CA LYS A 67 -26.07 -15.87 14.96
C LYS A 67 -25.15 -14.94 14.19
N ASP A 68 -23.94 -14.70 14.70
CA ASP A 68 -22.94 -13.89 14.01
C ASP A 68 -22.39 -14.61 12.77
N LEU A 69 -22.78 -14.15 11.59
CA LEU A 69 -22.29 -14.63 10.29
C LEU A 69 -20.77 -14.48 10.14
N ASN A 70 -20.19 -13.44 10.77
CA ASN A 70 -18.76 -13.19 10.71
C ASN A 70 -17.96 -14.04 11.71
N ALA A 71 -18.61 -14.69 12.69
CA ALA A 71 -17.99 -15.62 13.64
C ALA A 71 -17.67 -17.00 13.02
N SER A 72 -17.16 -16.98 11.79
CA SER A 72 -16.76 -18.18 11.06
C SER A 72 -15.26 -18.13 10.74
N PRO A 73 -14.48 -19.16 11.08
CA PRO A 73 -13.07 -19.21 10.74
C PRO A 73 -12.88 -19.40 9.23
N ASN A 74 -11.78 -18.90 8.70
CA ASN A 74 -11.40 -19.10 7.32
C ASN A 74 -9.89 -19.25 7.16
N GLY A 75 -9.44 -19.79 6.03
CA GLY A 75 -8.03 -19.97 5.74
C GLY A 75 -7.84 -20.36 4.29
N SER A 76 -6.64 -20.10 3.77
CA SER A 76 -6.30 -20.43 2.39
C SER A 76 -4.79 -20.49 2.19
N PHE A 77 -4.38 -21.04 1.03
CA PHE A 77 -3.00 -21.14 0.60
C PHE A 77 -2.82 -20.56 -0.80
N TYR A 78 -2.01 -19.51 -0.93
CA TYR A 78 -1.83 -18.81 -2.20
C TYR A 78 -0.36 -18.63 -2.60
N LEU A 79 -0.14 -18.51 -3.90
CA LEU A 79 1.17 -18.25 -4.52
C LEU A 79 1.23 -16.92 -5.29
N LEU A 80 0.20 -16.08 -5.15
CA LEU A 80 -0.06 -14.90 -5.98
C LEU A 80 1.06 -13.84 -5.97
N TYR A 81 1.89 -13.82 -4.91
CA TYR A 81 2.99 -12.87 -4.74
C TYR A 81 4.38 -13.44 -5.08
N SER A 82 4.40 -14.59 -5.76
CA SER A 82 5.55 -14.96 -6.59
C SER A 82 5.76 -13.89 -7.66
N ARG A 83 7.02 -13.52 -7.93
CA ARG A 83 7.36 -12.35 -8.74
C ARG A 83 8.63 -12.56 -9.55
N LEU A 84 8.75 -11.78 -10.62
CA LEU A 84 9.89 -11.72 -11.50
C LEU A 84 10.24 -10.26 -11.78
N GLY A 85 11.52 -9.95 -11.87
CA GLY A 85 11.99 -8.61 -12.19
C GLY A 85 13.33 -8.59 -12.90
N ILE A 86 13.62 -7.46 -13.50
CA ILE A 86 14.88 -7.14 -14.13
C ILE A 86 15.30 -5.71 -13.75
N ASP A 87 16.52 -5.59 -13.24
CA ASP A 87 17.22 -4.33 -13.09
C ASP A 87 18.18 -4.16 -14.26
N VAL A 88 18.12 -3.00 -14.92
CA VAL A 88 18.99 -2.69 -16.07
C VAL A 88 19.75 -1.41 -15.80
N GLN A 89 21.06 -1.46 -15.97
CA GLN A 89 21.92 -0.27 -16.06
C GLN A 89 22.17 0.02 -17.53
N GLY A 90 21.98 1.27 -17.94
CA GLY A 90 22.08 1.70 -19.34
C GLY A 90 23.24 2.68 -19.59
N PRO A 91 23.42 3.10 -20.84
CA PRO A 91 24.37 4.14 -21.21
C PRO A 91 23.99 5.46 -20.55
N LYS A 92 25.00 6.28 -20.21
CA LYS A 92 24.77 7.61 -19.63
C LYS A 92 24.01 8.51 -20.59
N VAL A 93 23.19 9.41 -20.03
CA VAL A 93 22.61 10.55 -20.74
C VAL A 93 23.29 11.80 -20.19
N GLY A 94 24.20 12.40 -20.98
CA GLY A 94 25.11 13.41 -20.46
C GLY A 94 25.98 12.85 -19.32
N SER A 95 25.97 13.50 -18.16
CA SER A 95 26.65 13.03 -16.95
C SER A 95 25.81 12.07 -16.09
N ALA A 96 24.52 11.91 -16.38
CA ALA A 96 23.61 11.08 -15.59
C ALA A 96 23.86 9.59 -15.82
N LYS A 97 23.98 8.81 -14.74
CA LYS A 97 23.86 7.34 -14.80
C LYS A 97 22.40 7.00 -15.03
N THR A 98 22.12 6.11 -15.98
CA THR A 98 20.76 5.70 -16.30
C THR A 98 20.49 4.27 -15.83
N SER A 99 19.32 4.06 -15.27
CA SER A 99 18.84 2.74 -14.87
C SER A 99 17.36 2.61 -15.10
N LEU A 100 16.87 1.38 -15.23
CA LEU A 100 15.44 1.08 -15.20
C LEU A 100 15.17 -0.19 -14.41
N LYS A 101 13.94 -0.32 -13.94
CA LYS A 101 13.42 -1.53 -13.31
C LYS A 101 12.07 -1.89 -13.92
N LEU A 102 11.91 -3.16 -14.26
CA LEU A 102 10.62 -3.79 -14.53
C LEU A 102 10.43 -4.93 -13.52
N GLU A 103 9.30 -4.98 -12.82
CA GLU A 103 8.94 -6.07 -11.90
C GLU A 103 7.44 -6.36 -12.00
N ALA A 104 7.06 -7.64 -12.01
CA ALA A 104 5.66 -8.08 -12.02
C ALA A 104 5.41 -9.25 -11.05
N ASP A 105 4.17 -9.38 -10.54
CA ASP A 105 3.69 -10.53 -9.77
C ASP A 105 2.39 -11.13 -10.34
N PHE A 106 1.96 -12.27 -9.82
CA PHE A 106 0.78 -13.01 -10.29
C PHE A 106 -0.52 -12.65 -9.56
N ARG A 107 -0.56 -11.51 -8.87
CA ARG A 107 -1.75 -11.04 -8.12
C ARG A 107 -2.95 -10.78 -9.03
N GLY A 108 -2.73 -10.52 -10.33
CA GLY A 108 -3.80 -10.28 -11.28
C GLY A 108 -4.67 -9.07 -10.96
N SER A 109 -5.95 -9.13 -11.37
CA SER A 109 -6.96 -8.09 -11.19
C SER A 109 -8.31 -8.70 -10.78
N GLY A 110 -8.98 -8.10 -9.80
CA GLY A 110 -10.24 -8.62 -9.27
C GLY A 110 -10.09 -10.05 -8.76
N SER A 111 -10.96 -10.94 -9.23
CA SER A 111 -10.96 -12.39 -8.99
C SER A 111 -10.27 -13.20 -10.10
N ASN A 112 -9.63 -12.53 -11.07
CA ASN A 112 -8.83 -13.19 -12.10
C ASN A 112 -7.37 -13.32 -11.63
N TRP A 113 -7.10 -14.47 -11.02
CA TRP A 113 -5.81 -14.84 -10.44
C TRP A 113 -4.88 -15.44 -11.52
N ALA A 114 -3.55 -15.27 -11.36
CA ALA A 114 -2.51 -15.72 -12.30
C ALA A 114 -2.30 -14.89 -13.59
N VAL A 115 -2.74 -13.63 -13.61
CA VAL A 115 -2.31 -12.64 -14.61
C VAL A 115 -1.15 -11.81 -14.05
N LEU A 116 -0.16 -11.48 -14.91
CA LEU A 116 0.94 -10.60 -14.53
C LEU A 116 0.44 -9.18 -14.24
N ARG A 117 0.74 -8.69 -13.05
CA ARG A 117 0.49 -7.32 -12.60
C ARG A 117 1.81 -6.59 -12.46
N ILE A 118 1.90 -5.40 -13.08
CA ILE A 118 3.07 -4.52 -12.93
C ILE A 118 3.21 -4.08 -11.47
N ARG A 119 4.39 -4.26 -10.90
CA ARG A 119 4.75 -3.70 -9.58
C ARG A 119 5.60 -2.46 -9.77
N HIS A 120 6.74 -2.61 -10.44
CA HIS A 120 7.64 -1.52 -10.77
C HIS A 120 7.80 -1.42 -12.29
N ALA A 121 7.76 -0.19 -12.79
CA ALA A 121 8.08 0.13 -14.17
C ALA A 121 8.54 1.59 -14.23
N TYR A 122 9.85 1.82 -14.09
CA TYR A 122 10.40 3.17 -14.04
C TYR A 122 11.80 3.26 -14.64
N VAL A 123 12.19 4.47 -15.02
CA VAL A 123 13.56 4.88 -15.34
C VAL A 123 14.07 5.83 -14.26
N ASN A 124 15.38 5.87 -14.05
CA ASN A 124 16.04 6.75 -13.10
C ASN A 124 17.32 7.33 -13.70
N LEU A 125 17.46 8.65 -13.58
CA LEU A 125 18.62 9.46 -13.98
C LEU A 125 19.32 9.95 -12.71
N ASP A 126 20.58 9.56 -12.52
CA ASP A 126 21.33 9.83 -11.28
C ASP A 126 22.64 10.59 -11.56
N TRP A 127 22.75 11.79 -10.98
CA TRP A 127 23.90 12.68 -11.03
C TRP A 127 24.75 12.65 -9.73
N GLY A 128 24.56 11.64 -8.89
CA GLY A 128 25.24 11.47 -7.60
C GLY A 128 24.49 12.14 -6.46
N LYS A 129 24.42 13.48 -6.45
CA LYS A 129 23.64 14.22 -5.43
C LYS A 129 22.16 14.34 -5.81
N SER A 130 21.88 14.56 -7.09
CA SER A 130 20.54 14.72 -7.62
C SER A 130 20.11 13.48 -8.38
N ALA A 131 18.85 13.08 -8.26
CA ALA A 131 18.26 12.03 -9.08
C ALA A 131 16.82 12.35 -9.47
N VAL A 132 16.43 11.95 -10.68
CA VAL A 132 15.04 12.02 -11.18
C VAL A 132 14.58 10.62 -11.55
N LEU A 133 13.48 10.19 -10.95
CA LEU A 133 12.79 8.93 -11.26
C LEU A 133 11.47 9.24 -11.97
N ILE A 134 11.18 8.52 -13.05
CA ILE A 134 9.94 8.65 -13.82
C ILE A 134 9.35 7.25 -14.03
N GLY A 135 8.10 7.05 -13.59
CA GLY A 135 7.36 5.82 -13.80
C GLY A 135 6.68 5.32 -12.53
N GLN A 136 6.28 4.05 -12.51
CA GLN A 136 5.58 3.44 -11.38
C GLN A 136 6.54 2.77 -10.40
N THR A 137 6.45 3.16 -9.13
CA THR A 137 7.15 2.51 -8.02
C THR A 137 6.43 2.81 -6.71
N TRP A 138 7.01 2.43 -5.57
CA TRP A 138 6.45 2.71 -4.23
C TRP A 138 6.10 4.17 -4.06
N HIS A 139 4.91 4.42 -3.48
CA HIS A 139 4.53 5.74 -2.97
C HIS A 139 5.57 6.22 -1.96
N PRO A 140 5.97 7.50 -1.95
CA PRO A 140 6.93 7.99 -0.96
C PRO A 140 6.51 7.78 0.49
N LEU A 141 5.21 7.82 0.81
CA LEU A 141 4.69 7.47 2.15
C LEU A 141 4.99 6.01 2.59
N PHE A 142 5.22 5.10 1.64
CA PHE A 142 5.72 3.76 1.98
C PHE A 142 7.14 3.87 2.57
N GLY A 143 8.02 4.62 1.87
CA GLY A 143 9.35 4.99 2.34
C GLY A 143 10.33 3.82 2.49
N GLU A 144 11.52 4.10 3.02
CA GLU A 144 12.53 3.09 3.38
C GLU A 144 12.33 2.54 4.81
N VAL A 145 11.48 3.20 5.60
CA VAL A 145 11.10 2.81 6.96
C VAL A 145 9.71 2.19 6.93
N PHE A 146 9.67 0.86 6.92
CA PHE A 146 8.45 0.04 6.86
C PHE A 146 8.62 -1.28 7.64
N PRO A 147 7.56 -1.85 8.21
CA PRO A 147 7.63 -3.07 9.02
C PRO A 147 8.23 -4.27 8.28
N GLN A 148 9.12 -5.02 8.95
CA GLN A 148 9.64 -6.30 8.46
C GLN A 148 8.74 -7.45 8.92
N MET A 149 7.51 -7.50 8.42
CA MET A 149 6.54 -8.55 8.73
C MET A 149 6.59 -9.70 7.71
N LEU A 150 6.18 -10.91 8.08
CA LEU A 150 5.92 -11.99 7.13
C LEU A 150 4.61 -11.74 6.38
N ASN A 151 3.61 -11.17 7.06
CA ASN A 151 2.36 -10.73 6.48
C ASN A 151 2.59 -9.84 5.26
N LEU A 152 1.84 -10.13 4.20
CA LEU A 152 1.92 -9.39 2.96
C LEU A 152 1.48 -7.93 3.12
N SER A 153 0.59 -7.64 4.07
CA SER A 153 0.10 -6.29 4.32
C SER A 153 1.20 -5.30 4.71
N THR A 154 2.37 -5.78 5.13
CA THR A 154 3.51 -4.96 5.56
C THR A 154 3.10 -3.91 6.62
N GLY A 155 2.16 -4.28 7.51
CA GLY A 155 1.64 -3.40 8.55
C GLY A 155 0.52 -2.46 8.12
N ALA A 156 -0.08 -2.58 6.94
CA ALA A 156 -1.37 -1.95 6.68
C ALA A 156 -2.45 -2.53 7.62
N PRO A 157 -3.46 -1.73 8.05
CA PRO A 157 -3.73 -0.35 7.67
C PRO A 157 -3.04 0.69 8.58
N PHE A 158 -1.89 0.38 9.19
CA PHE A 158 -1.07 1.33 9.96
C PHE A 158 0.04 1.97 9.13
N GLN A 159 0.59 1.20 8.18
CA GLN A 159 1.62 1.59 7.24
C GLN A 159 1.03 1.75 5.83
N PRO A 160 1.24 2.90 5.16
CA PRO A 160 0.82 3.09 3.77
C PRO A 160 1.38 2.02 2.84
N PHE A 161 0.54 1.45 1.98
CA PHE A 161 0.88 0.45 0.99
C PHE A 161 0.33 0.84 -0.39
N ASN A 162 1.18 1.42 -1.23
CA ASN A 162 0.80 1.85 -2.58
C ASN A 162 2.03 1.85 -3.51
N ARG A 163 1.78 1.53 -4.78
CA ARG A 163 2.67 1.90 -5.89
C ARG A 163 1.91 2.76 -6.89
N SER A 164 2.49 3.91 -7.24
CA SER A 164 1.87 4.92 -8.11
C SER A 164 2.84 5.36 -9.21
N PRO A 165 2.33 5.61 -10.43
CA PRO A 165 3.02 6.43 -11.43
C PRO A 165 3.40 7.77 -10.83
N GLN A 166 4.65 8.18 -11.01
CA GLN A 166 5.17 9.40 -10.41
C GLN A 166 6.37 9.96 -11.16
N ILE A 167 6.60 11.26 -10.97
CA ILE A 167 7.86 11.93 -11.22
C ILE A 167 8.42 12.34 -9.87
N ARG A 168 9.58 11.80 -9.52
CA ARG A 168 10.20 12.02 -8.22
C ARG A 168 11.59 12.61 -8.39
N TYR A 169 11.83 13.71 -7.68
CA TYR A 169 13.16 14.28 -7.51
C TYR A 169 13.71 13.94 -6.12
N ARG A 170 14.99 13.59 -6.07
CA ARG A 170 15.75 13.38 -4.84
C ARG A 170 17.02 14.22 -4.88
N TYR A 171 17.30 14.91 -3.78
CA TYR A 171 18.59 15.55 -3.53
C TYR A 171 19.21 14.92 -2.28
N THR A 172 20.51 14.62 -2.30
CA THR A 172 21.23 14.05 -1.15
C THR A 172 22.57 14.72 -0.97
N ASP A 173 22.82 15.21 0.24
CA ASP A 173 24.07 15.85 0.63
C ASP A 173 24.31 15.72 2.14
N ASN A 174 25.53 15.35 2.54
CA ASN A 174 25.97 15.32 3.94
C ASN A 174 25.00 14.61 4.92
N GLY A 175 24.40 13.49 4.49
CA GLY A 175 23.45 12.70 5.27
C GLY A 175 21.99 13.16 5.15
N TRP A 176 21.73 14.37 4.63
CA TRP A 176 20.38 14.83 4.33
C TRP A 176 19.91 14.30 2.98
N GLN A 177 18.64 13.90 2.91
CA GLN A 177 17.96 13.53 1.69
C GLN A 177 16.62 14.27 1.61
N LEU A 178 16.45 15.10 0.58
CA LEU A 178 15.18 15.75 0.25
C LEU A 178 14.50 14.97 -0.85
N THR A 179 13.20 14.73 -0.71
CA THR A 179 12.36 14.05 -1.71
C THR A 179 11.17 14.91 -2.05
N GLY A 180 10.96 15.15 -3.34
CA GLY A 180 9.73 15.73 -3.88
C GLY A 180 9.15 14.81 -4.94
N SER A 181 7.83 14.62 -4.96
CA SER A 181 7.17 13.77 -5.94
C SER A 181 5.82 14.32 -6.34
N VAL A 182 5.48 14.20 -7.62
CA VAL A 182 4.11 14.34 -8.13
C VAL A 182 3.63 12.97 -8.60
N LEU A 183 2.41 12.58 -8.25
CA LEU A 183 1.90 11.22 -8.39
C LEU A 183 0.50 11.19 -9.01
N TRP A 184 0.22 10.08 -9.69
CA TRP A 184 -1.10 9.72 -10.21
C TRP A 184 -1.51 8.34 -9.68
N GLN A 185 -2.81 8.05 -9.70
CA GLN A 185 -3.35 6.78 -9.24
C GLN A 185 -3.52 5.81 -10.42
N LEU A 186 -3.36 4.51 -10.15
CA LEU A 186 -3.56 3.45 -11.15
C LEU A 186 -4.13 2.18 -10.53
N GLN A 187 -3.36 1.50 -9.67
CA GLN A 187 -3.77 0.22 -9.08
C GLN A 187 -4.40 0.37 -7.70
N TYR A 188 -4.04 1.44 -7.01
CA TYR A 188 -4.57 1.78 -5.71
C TYR A 188 -5.24 3.14 -5.88
N LEU A 189 -6.53 3.17 -5.55
CA LEU A 189 -7.44 4.22 -5.97
C LEU A 189 -8.15 4.78 -4.75
N SER A 190 -8.41 6.09 -4.78
CA SER A 190 -9.22 6.76 -3.78
C SER A 190 -10.68 6.29 -3.86
N ALA A 191 -11.34 6.25 -2.71
CA ALA A 191 -12.78 6.01 -2.62
C ALA A 191 -13.58 7.27 -2.99
N GLY A 192 -14.81 7.08 -3.48
CA GLY A 192 -15.72 8.16 -3.83
C GLY A 192 -17.09 7.62 -4.25
N PRO A 193 -17.94 8.44 -4.89
CA PRO A 193 -19.31 8.07 -5.28
C PRO A 193 -19.44 6.80 -6.13
N ASN A 194 -18.47 6.53 -7.00
CA ASN A 194 -18.39 5.34 -7.86
C ASN A 194 -17.56 4.21 -7.22
N GLY A 195 -17.40 4.22 -5.89
CA GLY A 195 -16.47 3.33 -5.20
C GLY A 195 -15.01 3.75 -5.44
N LYS A 196 -14.09 2.78 -5.48
CA LYS A 196 -12.67 3.06 -5.74
C LYS A 196 -12.44 3.31 -7.24
N SER A 197 -12.00 4.52 -7.61
CA SER A 197 -11.84 4.92 -9.02
C SER A 197 -10.69 5.90 -9.22
N GLU A 198 -10.02 5.82 -10.37
CA GLU A 198 -9.05 6.82 -10.83
C GLU A 198 -9.70 8.10 -11.38
N GLU A 199 -11.02 8.06 -11.59
CA GLU A 199 -11.80 9.17 -12.14
C GLU A 199 -11.62 10.46 -11.33
N TYR A 200 -11.60 10.36 -9.99
CA TYR A 200 -11.59 11.54 -9.14
C TYR A 200 -10.32 12.37 -9.25
N ILE A 201 -9.15 11.71 -9.38
CA ILE A 201 -7.88 12.41 -9.61
C ILE A 201 -7.78 12.91 -11.05
N LYS A 202 -8.33 12.16 -12.03
CA LYS A 202 -8.39 12.60 -13.44
C LYS A 202 -9.23 13.86 -13.59
N ASN A 203 -10.41 13.89 -12.99
CA ASN A 203 -11.32 15.03 -12.97
C ASN A 203 -10.68 16.25 -12.28
N SER A 204 -9.79 16.02 -11.31
CA SER A 204 -9.12 17.09 -10.58
C SER A 204 -8.11 17.89 -11.42
N CYS A 205 -7.52 17.25 -12.45
CA CYS A 205 -6.38 17.75 -13.22
C CYS A 205 -5.16 18.18 -12.37
N VAL A 206 -5.07 17.75 -11.11
CA VAL A 206 -4.00 18.07 -10.17
C VAL A 206 -3.37 16.75 -9.70
N PRO A 207 -2.03 16.57 -9.83
CA PRO A 207 -1.39 15.39 -9.28
C PRO A 207 -1.37 15.43 -7.75
N GLU A 208 -1.30 14.25 -7.13
CA GLU A 208 -0.94 14.13 -5.72
C GLU A 208 0.50 14.61 -5.53
N VAL A 209 0.78 15.31 -4.44
CA VAL A 209 2.11 15.88 -4.16
C VAL A 209 2.65 15.31 -2.87
N TYR A 210 3.92 14.90 -2.88
CA TYR A 210 4.65 14.50 -1.68
C TYR A 210 5.93 15.32 -1.52
N LEU A 211 6.21 15.72 -0.29
CA LEU A 211 7.46 16.35 0.13
C LEU A 211 7.99 15.64 1.38
N GLY A 212 9.29 15.36 1.44
CA GLY A 212 9.88 14.72 2.62
C GLY A 212 11.35 14.99 2.78
N VAL A 213 11.82 14.81 4.01
CA VAL A 213 13.22 14.95 4.41
C VAL A 213 13.62 13.77 5.29
N ASP A 214 14.76 13.17 4.97
CA ASP A 214 15.43 12.19 5.80
C ASP A 214 16.80 12.72 6.22
N TYR A 215 17.19 12.45 7.46
CA TYR A 215 18.57 12.49 7.92
C TYR A 215 19.08 11.07 8.14
N LYS A 216 20.17 10.71 7.44
CA LYS A 216 20.76 9.37 7.42
C LYS A 216 22.20 9.42 7.92
N LYS A 217 22.50 8.57 8.90
CA LYS A 217 23.83 8.26 9.41
C LYS A 217 24.00 6.75 9.54
N PRO A 218 25.23 6.22 9.70
CA PRO A 218 25.41 4.80 9.94
C PRO A 218 24.51 4.31 11.08
N GLY A 219 23.64 3.34 10.75
CA GLY A 219 22.67 2.74 11.66
C GLY A 219 21.44 3.57 12.01
N TRP A 220 21.34 4.84 11.60
CA TRP A 220 20.20 5.71 11.93
C TRP A 220 19.59 6.37 10.69
N GLN A 221 18.26 6.40 10.66
CA GLN A 221 17.48 7.23 9.74
C GLN A 221 16.32 7.83 10.51
N VAL A 222 16.17 9.15 10.43
CA VAL A 222 15.04 9.90 11.00
C VAL A 222 14.51 10.81 9.92
N GLY A 223 13.19 10.87 9.77
CA GLY A 223 12.60 11.67 8.71
C GLY A 223 11.17 12.07 9.00
N ALA A 224 10.68 12.98 8.16
CA ALA A 224 9.30 13.42 8.13
C ALA A 224 8.87 13.69 6.69
N GLY A 225 7.57 13.61 6.46
CA GLY A 225 6.96 13.78 5.15
C GLY A 225 5.57 14.40 5.23
N MET A 226 5.16 15.03 4.14
CA MET A 226 3.84 15.58 3.93
C MET A 226 3.33 15.15 2.57
N GLU A 227 2.05 14.82 2.50
CA GLU A 227 1.33 14.47 1.29
C GLU A 227 0.11 15.37 1.13
N ILE A 228 -0.21 15.74 -0.11
CA ILE A 228 -1.36 16.56 -0.48
C ILE A 228 -2.09 15.87 -1.63
N LEU A 229 -3.37 15.57 -1.42
CA LEU A 229 -4.26 15.00 -2.42
C LEU A 229 -5.43 15.93 -2.66
N SER A 230 -5.74 16.20 -3.94
CA SER A 230 -6.94 16.93 -4.33
C SER A 230 -7.73 16.09 -5.33
N LEU A 231 -9.01 15.85 -5.03
CA LEU A 231 -9.90 15.03 -5.85
C LEU A 231 -11.13 15.85 -6.24
N VAL A 232 -11.71 15.51 -7.40
CA VAL A 232 -13.02 16.00 -7.85
C VAL A 232 -13.97 14.80 -7.88
N PRO A 233 -14.80 14.59 -6.83
CA PRO A 233 -15.66 13.41 -6.70
C PRO A 233 -16.70 13.29 -7.82
N ARG A 234 -17.30 14.41 -8.25
CA ARG A 234 -18.27 14.47 -9.35
C ARG A 234 -18.04 15.72 -10.19
N THR A 235 -18.40 15.64 -11.46
CA THR A 235 -18.39 16.77 -12.41
C THR A 235 -19.79 17.20 -12.83
N GLN A 236 -20.77 16.34 -12.57
CA GLN A 236 -22.19 16.58 -12.76
C GLN A 236 -23.01 15.84 -11.70
N ASN A 237 -24.24 16.30 -11.48
CA ASN A 237 -25.21 15.64 -10.62
C ASN A 237 -26.62 15.76 -11.22
N GLU A 238 -27.51 14.83 -10.89
CA GLU A 238 -28.91 14.87 -11.30
C GLU A 238 -29.81 15.21 -10.11
N VAL A 239 -30.74 16.16 -10.30
CA VAL A 239 -31.81 16.51 -9.36
C VAL A 239 -33.10 16.63 -10.16
N ASP A 240 -34.16 15.94 -9.74
CA ASP A 240 -35.48 15.93 -10.38
C ASP A 240 -35.46 15.70 -11.90
N GLY A 241 -34.64 14.75 -12.37
CA GLY A 241 -34.50 14.42 -13.79
C GLY A 241 -33.70 15.43 -14.62
N LYS A 242 -33.09 16.44 -13.99
CA LYS A 242 -32.27 17.47 -14.64
C LYS A 242 -30.81 17.31 -14.26
N ILE A 243 -29.94 17.36 -15.25
CA ILE A 243 -28.48 17.28 -15.06
C ILE A 243 -27.92 18.68 -14.85
N TYR A 244 -27.20 18.85 -13.74
CA TYR A 244 -26.47 20.05 -13.39
C TYR A 244 -24.97 19.78 -13.44
N LYS A 245 -24.21 20.72 -14.01
CA LYS A 245 -22.77 20.76 -13.82
C LYS A 245 -22.49 21.21 -12.39
N VAL A 246 -21.58 20.51 -11.70
CA VAL A 246 -21.17 20.84 -10.32
C VAL A 246 -19.67 21.12 -10.26
N SER A 247 -19.25 21.94 -9.30
CA SER A 247 -17.86 22.35 -9.09
C SER A 247 -17.33 21.87 -7.75
N GLU A 248 -17.14 20.56 -7.63
CA GLU A 248 -16.83 19.90 -6.37
C GLU A 248 -15.34 19.63 -6.21
N ARG A 249 -14.84 19.70 -4.98
CA ARG A 249 -13.45 19.33 -4.67
C ARG A 249 -13.28 18.94 -3.21
N VAL A 250 -12.48 17.91 -2.96
CA VAL A 250 -11.95 17.59 -1.62
C VAL A 250 -10.44 17.64 -1.68
N THR A 251 -9.83 18.41 -0.78
CA THR A 251 -8.37 18.48 -0.64
C THR A 251 -7.98 18.01 0.75
N SER A 252 -6.94 17.21 0.82
CA SER A 252 -6.49 16.53 2.03
C SER A 252 -4.99 16.70 2.19
N VAL A 253 -4.55 16.81 3.45
CA VAL A 253 -3.14 16.93 3.79
C VAL A 253 -2.82 15.90 4.86
N SER A 254 -1.81 15.07 4.60
CA SER A 254 -1.34 14.04 5.53
C SER A 254 0.10 14.33 5.94
N GLY A 255 0.45 14.00 7.18
CA GLY A 255 1.81 14.22 7.72
C GLY A 255 2.35 12.98 8.43
N GLU A 256 3.60 12.61 8.15
CA GLU A 256 4.27 11.48 8.78
C GLU A 256 5.62 11.85 9.41
N ALA A 257 6.00 11.09 10.43
CA ALA A 257 7.33 11.11 11.00
C ALA A 257 7.76 9.68 11.27
N HIS A 258 9.03 9.37 11.01
CA HIS A 258 9.55 8.02 11.13
C HIS A 258 10.98 7.99 11.65
N VAL A 259 11.34 6.84 12.23
CA VAL A 259 12.68 6.54 12.72
C VAL A 259 13.02 5.09 12.42
N LYS A 260 14.30 4.86 12.12
CA LYS A 260 14.90 3.55 11.96
C LYS A 260 16.27 3.54 12.66
N TYR A 261 16.47 2.55 13.50
CA TYR A 261 17.75 2.12 14.02
C TYR A 261 18.10 0.73 13.48
N GLN A 262 19.34 0.52 13.04
CA GLN A 262 19.81 -0.77 12.58
C GLN A 262 21.30 -0.98 12.89
N ASP A 263 21.63 -2.14 13.45
CA ASP A 263 23.01 -2.62 13.56
C ASP A 263 23.16 -4.05 12.98
N ALA A 264 24.20 -4.78 13.40
CA ALA A 264 24.46 -6.12 12.94
C ALA A 264 23.34 -7.12 13.28
N ASN A 265 22.62 -6.93 14.39
CA ASN A 265 21.61 -7.85 14.90
C ASN A 265 20.25 -7.20 15.06
N TRP A 266 20.19 -5.92 15.41
CA TRP A 266 18.96 -5.19 15.69
C TRP A 266 18.46 -4.43 14.48
N LEU A 267 17.14 -4.43 14.31
CA LEU A 267 16.41 -3.51 13.47
C LEU A 267 15.19 -3.03 14.26
N VAL A 268 15.13 -1.74 14.55
CA VAL A 268 14.02 -1.10 15.25
C VAL A 268 13.51 0.03 14.37
N MET A 269 12.22 0.04 14.08
CA MET A 269 11.59 1.04 13.24
C MET A 269 10.27 1.48 13.83
N ALA A 270 9.94 2.75 13.71
CA ALA A 270 8.65 3.28 14.08
C ALA A 270 8.23 4.38 13.10
N LYS A 271 6.92 4.54 12.95
CA LYS A 271 6.32 5.63 12.18
C LYS A 271 4.99 6.02 12.79
N THR A 272 4.71 7.31 12.77
CA THR A 272 3.38 7.86 13.01
C THR A 272 2.93 8.63 11.78
N LEU A 273 1.63 8.57 11.49
CA LEU A 273 1.00 9.23 10.35
C LEU A 273 -0.34 9.80 10.81
N LEU A 274 -0.53 11.09 10.56
CA LEU A 274 -1.85 11.70 10.58
C LEU A 274 -2.38 11.66 9.14
N ALA A 275 -3.27 10.71 8.88
CA ALA A 275 -3.78 10.37 7.57
C ALA A 275 -5.10 11.12 7.29
N SER A 276 -5.16 11.89 6.20
CA SER A 276 -6.36 12.56 5.74
C SER A 276 -6.77 11.96 4.40
N ASN A 277 -7.88 11.22 4.32
CA ASN A 277 -8.41 10.65 3.05
C ASN A 277 -7.48 9.67 2.29
N LEU A 278 -6.55 8.99 2.98
CA LEU A 278 -5.49 8.18 2.35
C LEU A 278 -5.91 6.78 1.84
N THR A 279 -7.14 6.61 1.37
CA THR A 279 -7.68 5.29 0.92
C THR A 279 -6.91 4.68 -0.25
N GLN A 280 -6.28 5.51 -1.09
CA GLN A 280 -5.39 5.08 -2.17
C GLN A 280 -4.09 4.44 -1.65
N THR A 281 -3.83 4.46 -0.35
CA THR A 281 -2.65 3.84 0.27
C THR A 281 -2.97 2.59 1.08
N CYS A 282 -4.14 1.97 0.86
CA CYS A 282 -4.64 0.83 1.65
C CYS A 282 -4.82 1.13 3.14
N MET A 283 -4.86 2.42 3.50
CA MET A 283 -5.21 2.91 4.82
C MET A 283 -6.73 3.00 4.98
N LEU A 284 -7.20 3.09 6.22
CA LEU A 284 -8.56 3.57 6.49
C LEU A 284 -8.62 5.07 6.26
N GLY A 285 -9.80 5.56 5.93
CA GLY A 285 -9.99 6.97 5.57
C GLY A 285 -11.08 7.15 4.53
N GLY A 286 -11.24 8.40 4.11
CA GLY A 286 -12.26 8.83 3.17
C GLY A 286 -12.62 10.28 3.40
N TYR A 287 -13.82 10.67 2.97
CA TYR A 287 -14.41 11.99 3.20
C TYR A 287 -15.93 11.88 3.31
N GLY A 288 -16.55 12.86 3.96
CA GLY A 288 -18.01 12.96 4.11
C GLY A 288 -18.55 14.26 3.53
N VAL A 289 -19.83 14.25 3.16
CA VAL A 289 -20.55 15.45 2.66
C VAL A 289 -20.91 16.37 3.82
N THR A 290 -20.53 17.64 3.74
CA THR A 290 -20.81 18.67 4.77
C THR A 290 -21.93 19.62 4.37
N SER A 291 -22.15 19.82 3.07
CA SER A 291 -23.27 20.62 2.57
C SER A 291 -23.76 20.10 1.22
N ILE A 292 -25.02 20.40 0.88
CA ILE A 292 -25.65 20.04 -0.38
C ILE A 292 -26.45 21.25 -0.88
N ASP A 293 -26.13 21.77 -2.07
CA ASP A 293 -26.94 22.78 -2.75
C ASP A 293 -28.30 22.15 -3.13
N PRO A 294 -29.44 22.68 -2.66
CA PRO A 294 -30.75 22.06 -2.88
C PRO A 294 -31.23 22.13 -4.34
N ARG A 295 -30.66 23.01 -5.17
CA ARG A 295 -31.02 23.19 -6.57
C ARG A 295 -30.21 22.29 -7.50
N THR A 296 -28.91 22.14 -7.25
CA THR A 296 -28.00 21.39 -8.14
C THR A 296 -27.57 20.05 -7.56
N GLY A 297 -27.68 19.88 -6.25
CA GLY A 297 -27.09 18.78 -5.50
C GLY A 297 -25.57 18.82 -5.45
N GLU A 298 -24.96 19.97 -5.75
CA GLU A 298 -23.51 20.22 -5.55
C GLU A 298 -23.16 20.03 -4.07
N GLN A 299 -22.02 19.39 -3.82
CA GLN A 299 -21.59 18.99 -2.48
C GLN A 299 -20.27 19.61 -2.07
N GLU A 300 -20.18 20.00 -0.80
CA GLU A 300 -18.92 20.24 -0.11
C GLU A 300 -18.54 19.01 0.72
N TYR A 301 -17.24 18.88 1.02
CA TYR A 301 -16.68 17.69 1.63
C TYR A 301 -15.66 18.01 2.70
N SER A 302 -15.65 17.21 3.77
CA SER A 302 -14.59 17.21 4.79
C SER A 302 -13.90 15.84 4.83
N PRO A 303 -12.56 15.77 4.77
CA PRO A 303 -11.85 14.51 4.84
C PRO A 303 -11.86 13.93 6.26
N TYR A 304 -11.96 12.62 6.35
CA TYR A 304 -11.75 11.90 7.60
C TYR A 304 -10.28 11.87 7.97
N LEU A 305 -10.02 12.09 9.25
CA LEU A 305 -8.71 12.07 9.86
C LEU A 305 -8.51 10.77 10.65
N PHE A 306 -7.40 10.09 10.40
CA PHE A 306 -6.97 8.92 11.16
C PHE A 306 -5.57 9.18 11.73
N SER A 307 -5.39 8.94 13.02
CA SER A 307 -4.06 8.88 13.63
C SER A 307 -3.59 7.43 13.60
N THR A 308 -2.43 7.16 13.00
CA THR A 308 -1.84 5.81 12.95
C THR A 308 -0.42 5.83 13.48
N SER A 309 -0.03 4.77 14.17
CA SER A 309 1.32 4.60 14.68
C SER A 309 1.70 3.13 14.70
N TRP A 310 2.97 2.84 14.43
CA TRP A 310 3.47 1.49 14.57
C TRP A 310 4.92 1.44 15.03
N LEU A 311 5.28 0.32 15.66
CA LEU A 311 6.62 -0.07 16.09
C LEU A 311 6.93 -1.47 15.57
N ASN A 312 8.12 -1.66 15.00
CA ASN A 312 8.63 -2.96 14.59
C ASN A 312 10.03 -3.19 15.14
N ILE A 313 10.24 -4.33 15.79
CA ILE A 313 11.51 -4.76 16.37
C ILE A 313 11.84 -6.12 15.78
N VAL A 314 13.04 -6.27 15.22
CA VAL A 314 13.55 -7.53 14.68
C VAL A 314 14.97 -7.75 15.18
N TYR A 315 15.27 -8.99 15.56
CA TYR A 315 16.58 -9.38 16.06
C TYR A 315 17.17 -10.55 15.25
N GLY A 316 18.47 -10.57 15.03
CA GLY A 316 19.21 -11.69 14.45
C GLY A 316 19.25 -11.73 12.92
N LYS A 317 19.84 -12.80 12.37
CA LYS A 317 20.08 -12.98 10.92
C LYS A 317 19.51 -14.28 10.37
N LYS A 318 19.95 -15.41 10.95
CA LYS A 318 19.53 -16.76 10.54
C LYS A 318 18.18 -17.10 11.16
N TRP A 319 18.10 -17.07 12.48
CA TRP A 319 16.84 -17.01 13.21
C TRP A 319 16.50 -15.54 13.46
N LYS A 320 15.33 -15.12 12.97
CA LYS A 320 14.86 -13.74 13.07
C LYS A 320 13.51 -13.68 13.76
N PRO A 321 13.47 -13.64 15.10
CA PRO A 321 12.26 -13.23 15.80
C PRO A 321 11.93 -11.78 15.46
N GLY A 322 10.64 -11.46 15.42
CA GLY A 322 10.15 -10.11 15.22
C GLY A 322 8.88 -9.83 16.00
N LEU A 323 8.72 -8.58 16.40
CA LEU A 323 7.52 -8.00 17.01
C LEU A 323 7.06 -6.83 16.16
N PHE A 324 5.77 -6.75 15.88
CA PHE A 324 5.14 -5.54 15.36
C PHE A 324 3.95 -5.17 16.23
N LEU A 325 3.79 -3.87 16.48
CA LEU A 325 2.67 -3.26 17.17
C LEU A 325 2.13 -2.15 16.26
N GLY A 326 0.85 -2.18 15.93
CA GLY A 326 0.16 -1.16 15.14
C GLY A 326 -1.08 -0.69 15.88
N TYR A 327 -1.28 0.62 15.93
CA TYR A 327 -2.48 1.26 16.46
C TYR A 327 -2.98 2.32 15.48
N LEU A 328 -4.29 2.38 15.28
CA LEU A 328 -4.94 3.46 14.56
C LEU A 328 -6.21 3.90 15.30
N LYS A 329 -6.52 5.19 15.21
CA LYS A 329 -7.73 5.81 15.74
C LYS A 329 -8.37 6.69 14.68
N ASN A 330 -9.67 6.53 14.48
CA ASN A 330 -10.53 7.41 13.72
C ASN A 330 -10.82 8.66 14.55
N LEU A 331 -10.50 9.83 14.00
CA LEU A 331 -10.72 11.13 14.65
C LEU A 331 -11.95 11.86 14.07
N GLY A 332 -12.68 11.23 13.15
CA GLY A 332 -13.79 11.80 12.40
C GLY A 332 -13.34 12.75 11.28
N ALA A 333 -14.32 13.31 10.61
CA ALA A 333 -14.21 14.56 9.87
C ALA A 333 -14.27 15.74 10.86
N ASN A 334 -13.65 16.87 10.53
CA ASN A 334 -13.62 18.05 11.42
C ASN A 334 -14.92 18.88 11.37
N GLU A 335 -15.92 18.43 10.63
CA GLU A 335 -17.17 19.13 10.37
C GLU A 335 -18.34 18.14 10.44
N ALA A 336 -19.51 18.65 10.85
CA ALA A 336 -20.75 17.88 10.80
C ALA A 336 -21.05 17.41 9.38
N LEU A 337 -21.50 16.16 9.27
CA LEU A 337 -21.79 15.50 8.01
C LEU A 337 -23.31 15.44 7.81
N VAL A 338 -23.77 15.83 6.62
CA VAL A 338 -25.19 15.93 6.28
C VAL A 338 -25.62 14.91 5.23
N GLY A 339 -24.68 14.14 4.69
CA GLY A 339 -24.93 13.23 3.57
C GLY A 339 -24.09 11.96 3.62
N LYS A 340 -23.87 11.38 2.44
CA LYS A 340 -23.11 10.14 2.30
C LYS A 340 -21.64 10.35 2.67
N THR A 341 -21.02 9.29 3.18
CA THR A 341 -19.58 9.19 3.39
C THR A 341 -18.96 8.23 2.40
N TYR A 342 -17.77 8.55 1.91
CA TYR A 342 -17.06 7.77 0.90
C TYR A 342 -15.68 7.38 1.43
N GLY A 343 -15.48 6.09 1.72
CA GLY A 343 -14.24 5.66 2.35
C GLY A 343 -14.15 4.16 2.62
N VAL A 344 -13.15 3.80 3.42
CA VAL A 344 -12.89 2.44 3.90
C VAL A 344 -12.73 2.50 5.42
N GLY A 345 -13.50 1.68 6.14
CA GLY A 345 -13.44 1.58 7.60
C GLY A 345 -13.81 2.87 8.32
N LEU A 346 -14.76 3.64 7.77
CA LEU A 346 -15.27 4.87 8.41
C LEU A 346 -16.17 4.57 9.63
N ASP A 347 -16.63 3.33 9.74
CA ASP A 347 -17.39 2.71 10.83
C ASP A 347 -16.49 2.05 11.89
N VAL A 348 -15.16 2.12 11.73
CA VAL A 348 -14.17 1.59 12.67
C VAL A 348 -13.63 2.73 13.52
N ASP A 349 -13.77 2.62 14.83
CA ASP A 349 -13.28 3.61 15.78
C ASP A 349 -11.76 3.53 15.93
N GLN A 350 -11.25 2.33 16.21
CA GLN A 350 -9.83 2.10 16.36
C GLN A 350 -9.49 0.65 16.01
N VAL A 351 -8.22 0.42 15.67
CA VAL A 351 -7.67 -0.92 15.47
C VAL A 351 -6.35 -1.02 16.20
N PHE A 352 -6.15 -2.15 16.88
CA PHE A 352 -4.87 -2.54 17.43
C PHE A 352 -4.49 -3.92 16.89
N THR A 353 -3.28 -4.05 16.34
CA THR A 353 -2.75 -5.33 15.89
C THR A 353 -1.36 -5.53 16.45
N THR A 354 -1.11 -6.70 17.02
CA THR A 354 0.24 -7.17 17.30
C THR A 354 0.57 -8.35 16.41
N ASN A 355 1.86 -8.56 16.14
CA ASN A 355 2.36 -9.68 15.37
C ASN A 355 3.66 -10.18 15.99
N LEU A 356 3.65 -11.46 16.34
CA LEU A 356 4.81 -12.20 16.80
C LEU A 356 5.22 -13.14 15.68
N GLN A 357 6.45 -12.99 15.19
CA GLN A 357 6.95 -13.80 14.09
C GLN A 357 8.30 -14.40 14.39
N LEU A 358 8.58 -15.53 13.73
CA LEU A 358 9.89 -16.14 13.68
C LEU A 358 10.17 -16.56 12.23
N SER A 359 11.30 -16.13 11.69
CA SER A 359 11.79 -16.60 10.40
C SER A 359 13.14 -17.32 10.51
N TYR A 360 13.31 -18.38 9.74
CA TYR A 360 14.56 -19.06 9.49
C TYR A 360 15.04 -18.75 8.08
N ASN A 361 16.20 -18.09 7.97
CA ASN A 361 16.75 -17.59 6.72
C ASN A 361 18.05 -18.32 6.38
N LEU A 362 18.09 -18.86 5.19
CA LEU A 362 19.26 -19.45 4.55
C LEU A 362 19.56 -18.67 3.26
N PRO A 363 20.72 -18.89 2.61
CA PRO A 363 20.91 -18.42 1.24
C PRO A 363 19.73 -18.86 0.37
N HIS A 364 19.09 -17.91 -0.30
CA HIS A 364 17.94 -18.12 -1.19
C HIS A 364 16.63 -18.61 -0.54
N TRP A 365 16.63 -19.04 0.72
CA TRP A 365 15.45 -19.61 1.37
C TRP A 365 15.03 -18.83 2.61
N LYS A 366 13.73 -18.63 2.77
CA LYS A 366 13.11 -18.14 4.00
C LYS A 366 11.90 -18.99 4.34
N LEU A 367 11.88 -19.49 5.56
CA LEU A 367 10.71 -20.12 6.17
C LEU A 367 10.29 -19.24 7.34
N GLY A 368 9.00 -19.03 7.55
CA GLY A 368 8.57 -18.27 8.71
C GLY A 368 7.14 -18.54 9.10
N VAL A 369 6.86 -18.27 10.36
CA VAL A 369 5.51 -18.30 10.94
C VAL A 369 5.27 -16.99 11.68
N GLU A 370 4.02 -16.52 11.64
CA GLU A 370 3.55 -15.40 12.44
C GLU A 370 2.20 -15.71 13.10
N TYR A 371 2.01 -15.13 14.27
CA TYR A 371 0.73 -15.06 14.96
C TYR A 371 0.36 -13.59 15.15
N SER A 372 -0.84 -13.20 14.70
CA SER A 372 -1.31 -11.82 14.73
C SER A 372 -2.73 -11.72 15.28
N PRO A 373 -2.92 -11.45 16.58
CA PRO A 373 -4.19 -11.01 17.09
C PRO A 373 -4.43 -9.54 16.69
N SER A 374 -5.61 -9.27 16.15
CA SER A 374 -6.07 -7.94 15.76
C SER A 374 -7.42 -7.67 16.41
N ILE A 375 -7.57 -6.47 16.97
CA ILE A 375 -8.76 -6.01 17.65
C ILE A 375 -9.26 -4.76 16.93
N ALA A 376 -10.52 -4.74 16.53
CA ALA A 376 -11.19 -3.54 16.01
C ALA A 376 -12.34 -3.15 16.94
N TRP A 377 -12.55 -1.86 17.08
CA TRP A 377 -13.66 -1.30 17.84
C TRP A 377 -14.67 -0.68 16.89
N TYR A 378 -15.94 -1.00 17.12
CA TYR A 378 -17.10 -0.56 16.36
C TYR A 378 -18.09 0.09 17.32
N GLY A 379 -18.98 0.93 16.82
CA GLY A 379 -19.96 1.63 17.66
C GLY A 379 -20.88 2.52 16.84
N ASN A 380 -21.48 3.50 17.52
CA ASN A 380 -22.43 4.43 16.92
C ASN A 380 -21.69 5.55 16.19
N VAL A 381 -21.86 5.63 14.87
CA VAL A 381 -21.33 6.74 14.06
C VAL A 381 -22.20 7.98 14.24
N ASP A 382 -21.65 9.04 14.84
CA ASP A 382 -22.33 10.33 15.01
C ASP A 382 -21.94 11.30 13.89
N LEU A 383 -22.80 11.41 12.88
CA LEU A 383 -22.57 12.32 11.75
C LEU A 383 -22.55 13.80 12.16
N GLN A 384 -23.24 14.21 13.23
CA GLN A 384 -23.21 15.61 13.70
C GLN A 384 -21.87 15.94 14.37
N ASP A 385 -21.24 14.95 15.00
CA ASP A 385 -19.86 15.01 15.51
C ASP A 385 -18.83 14.54 14.47
N GLY A 386 -19.07 14.87 13.19
CA GLY A 386 -18.16 14.58 12.09
C GLY A 386 -17.92 13.10 11.79
N GLY A 387 -18.85 12.23 12.19
CA GLY A 387 -18.74 10.79 12.03
C GLY A 387 -17.75 10.14 12.99
N ARG A 388 -17.50 10.76 14.15
CA ARG A 388 -16.84 10.09 15.29
C ARG A 388 -17.71 8.96 15.81
N ILE A 389 -17.07 8.00 16.47
CA ILE A 389 -17.72 6.77 16.92
C ILE A 389 -17.77 6.72 18.44
N HIS A 390 -18.96 6.51 18.98
CA HIS A 390 -19.26 6.44 20.40
C HIS A 390 -19.79 5.05 20.79
N ASP A 391 -19.87 4.77 22.10
CA ASP A 391 -20.44 3.53 22.65
C ASP A 391 -19.81 2.25 22.08
N THR A 392 -18.47 2.22 22.05
CA THR A 392 -17.77 1.18 21.30
C THR A 392 -17.81 -0.19 21.95
N HIS A 393 -17.90 -1.24 21.14
CA HIS A 393 -17.57 -2.63 21.49
C HIS A 393 -16.40 -3.14 20.66
N SER A 394 -15.68 -4.14 21.16
CA SER A 394 -14.47 -4.68 20.52
C SER A 394 -14.70 -6.05 19.91
N ILE A 395 -14.06 -6.29 18.76
CA ILE A 395 -14.05 -7.57 18.06
C ILE A 395 -12.61 -8.02 17.83
N THR A 396 -12.30 -9.29 18.09
CA THR A 396 -10.95 -9.84 17.93
C THR A 396 -10.90 -10.93 16.85
N ASN A 397 -9.87 -10.88 16.01
CA ASN A 397 -9.45 -11.98 15.14
C ASN A 397 -8.09 -12.50 15.57
N HIS A 398 -7.92 -13.82 15.55
CA HIS A 398 -6.64 -14.49 15.71
C HIS A 398 -6.19 -15.01 14.35
N ARG A 399 -5.08 -14.46 13.83
CA ARG A 399 -4.48 -14.94 12.57
C ARG A 399 -3.20 -15.73 12.83
N VAL A 400 -3.04 -16.84 12.13
CA VAL A 400 -1.77 -17.57 11.99
C VAL A 400 -1.39 -17.58 10.51
N LEU A 401 -0.14 -17.27 10.17
CA LEU A 401 0.38 -17.36 8.80
C LEU A 401 1.72 -18.08 8.77
N GLY A 402 1.87 -19.02 7.84
CA GLY A 402 3.13 -19.64 7.46
C GLY A 402 3.55 -19.17 6.06
N VAL A 403 4.85 -18.91 5.87
CA VAL A 403 5.41 -18.50 4.58
C VAL A 403 6.65 -19.31 4.22
N LEU A 404 6.74 -19.67 2.95
CA LEU A 404 7.94 -20.20 2.31
C LEU A 404 8.32 -19.30 1.14
N ILE A 405 9.57 -18.86 1.09
CA ILE A 405 10.09 -18.02 0.01
C ILE A 405 11.39 -18.60 -0.52
N TYR A 406 11.47 -18.79 -1.83
CA TYR A 406 12.70 -19.04 -2.56
C TYR A 406 13.04 -17.84 -3.44
N THR A 407 14.19 -17.21 -3.23
CA THR A 407 14.64 -16.01 -3.95
C THR A 407 15.82 -16.32 -4.86
N PHE A 408 15.83 -15.80 -6.09
CA PHE A 408 16.92 -15.98 -7.05
C PHE A 408 17.37 -14.66 -7.66
#